data_AF-A0AAV4FHV4-F1
#
_entry.id   AF-A0AAV4FHV4-F1
#
_cell.length_a   1.000
_cell.length_b   1.000
_cell.length_c   1.000
_cell.angle_alpha   90.00
_cell.angle_beta   90.00
_cell.angle_gamma   90.00
#
_symmetry.space_group_name_H-M   'P 1'
#
loop_
_entity.id
_entity.type
_entity.pdbx_description
1 polymer ?
#
loop_
_entity_poly.entity_id
_entity_poly.type
_entity_poly.pdbx_seq_one_letter_code
_entity_poly.pdbx_strand_id
1 'polypeptide(L)' 'ERIRTYTDVSATDTVRNGGCEDYTTLPDGTTLERPFACGMRCTNYKAETEAIKEVLNI' A
#
# COMPACT_ATOMS: atom_id res chain seq x y z
N GLU A 1 -11.14 15.29 12.82
CA GLU A 1 -11.65 14.55 11.63
C GLU A 1 -11.17 13.10 11.65
N ARG A 2 -11.50 12.29 10.63
CA ARG A 2 -11.08 10.88 10.48
C ARG A 2 -9.88 10.78 9.53
N ILE A 3 -8.87 9.98 9.88
CA ILE A 3 -7.77 9.61 8.96
C ILE A 3 -8.35 8.78 7.81
N ARG A 4 -7.99 9.11 6.57
CA ARG A 4 -8.39 8.35 5.39
C ARG A 4 -7.14 7.93 4.63
N THR A 5 -7.04 6.64 4.32
CA THR A 5 -5.95 6.08 3.53
C THR A 5 -6.52 5.36 2.31
N TYR A 6 -5.81 5.45 1.20
CA TYR A 6 -6.06 4.73 -0.04
C TYR A 6 -4.79 3.99 -0.41
N THR A 7 -4.89 2.71 -0.75
CA THR A 7 -3.77 1.90 -1.21
C THR A 7 -4.00 1.50 -2.65
N ASP A 8 -2.92 1.42 -3.43
CA ASP A 8 -2.92 0.81 -4.76
C ASP A 8 -1.66 -0.02 -4.94
N VAL A 9 -1.75 -1.09 -5.72
CA VAL A 9 -0.67 -2.07 -5.87
C VAL A 9 -0.51 -2.52 -7.31
N SER A 10 0.74 -2.84 -7.66
CA SER A 10 1.08 -3.44 -8.94
C SER A 10 2.12 -4.53 -8.74
N ALA A 11 1.70 -5.78 -8.95
CA ALA A 11 2.57 -6.94 -9.01
C ALA A 11 2.58 -7.47 -10.46
N THR A 12 3.40 -6.85 -11.30
CA THR A 12 3.59 -7.28 -12.69
C THR A 12 4.51 -8.49 -12.71
N ASP A 13 3.95 -9.64 -13.08
CA ASP A 13 4.62 -10.94 -13.15
C ASP A 13 4.94 -11.47 -11.74
N THR A 14 4.20 -12.49 -11.28
CA THR A 14 4.23 -13.11 -9.94
C THR A 14 5.59 -13.62 -9.45
N VAL A 15 6.65 -13.36 -10.21
CA VAL A 15 8.05 -13.66 -9.95
C VAL A 15 8.89 -12.42 -9.57
N ARG A 16 8.38 -11.20 -9.77
CA ARG A 16 9.03 -9.93 -9.40
C ARG A 16 8.47 -9.36 -8.09
N ASN A 17 9.11 -8.32 -7.56
CA ASN A 17 8.63 -7.61 -6.38
C ASN A 17 7.37 -6.83 -6.75
N GLY A 18 6.32 -6.94 -5.94
CA GLY A 18 5.14 -6.08 -6.09
C GLY A 18 5.40 -4.71 -5.49
N GLY A 19 5.11 -3.67 -6.27
CA GLY A 19 5.12 -2.29 -5.81
C GLY A 19 3.77 -1.95 -5.18
N CYS A 20 3.82 -1.18 -4.10
CA CYS A 20 2.65 -0.64 -3.43
C CYS A 20 2.84 0.83 -3.12
N GLU A 21 1.72 1.51 -3.00
CA GLU A 21 1.67 2.91 -2.65
C GLU A 21 0.48 3.16 -1.71
N ASP A 22 0.68 4.04 -0.74
CA ASP A 22 -0.41 4.57 0.10
C ASP A 22 -0.51 6.09 0.01
N TYR A 23 -1.76 6.56 -0.04
CA TYR A 23 -2.15 7.96 0.03
C TYR A 23 -2.98 8.18 1.29
N THR A 24 -2.39 8.82 2.28
CA THR A 24 -3.00 9.03 3.60
C THR A 24 -3.27 10.51 3.86
N THR A 25 -4.54 10.88 4.01
CA THR A 25 -4.99 12.21 4.44
C THR A 25 -5.16 12.25 5.96
N LEU A 26 -4.40 13.14 6.61
CA LEU A 26 -4.42 13.41 8.04
C LEU A 26 -5.53 14.41 8.42
N PRO A 27 -5.90 14.52 9.71
CA PRO A 27 -6.96 15.41 10.15
C PRO A 27 -6.69 16.90 9.87
N ASP A 28 -5.43 17.31 9.78
CA ASP A 28 -5.02 18.68 9.44
C ASP A 28 -5.10 18.99 7.93
N GLY A 29 -5.53 18.02 7.12
CA GLY A 29 -5.59 18.12 5.66
C GLY A 29 -4.28 17.77 4.96
N THR A 30 -3.20 17.48 5.70
CA THR A 30 -1.93 17.03 5.12
C THR A 30 -2.12 15.67 4.45
N THR A 31 -1.57 15.51 3.25
CA THR A 31 -1.56 14.22 2.54
C THR A 31 -0.14 13.68 2.47
N LEU A 32 0.01 12.41 2.81
CA LEU A 32 1.24 11.65 2.71
C LEU A 32 1.12 10.65 1.56
N GLU A 33 2.17 10.55 0.75
CA GLU A 33 2.31 9.57 -0.32
C GLU A 33 3.57 8.75 -0.05
N ARG A 34 3.42 7.42 -0.04
CA ARG A 34 4.51 6.52 0.36
C ARG A 34 4.55 5.29 -0.55
N PRO A 35 5.58 5.17 -1.41
CA PRO A 35 5.85 3.94 -2.13
C PRO A 35 6.62 2.96 -1.23
N PHE A 36 6.26 1.67 -1.30
CA PHE A 36 6.94 0.59 -0.59
C PHE A 36 6.83 -0.75 -1.34
N ALA A 37 7.61 -1.74 -0.90
CA ALA A 37 7.57 -3.08 -1.47
C ALA A 37 6.57 -3.96 -0.73
N CYS A 38 5.58 -4.52 -1.43
CA CYS A 38 4.61 -5.47 -0.85
C CYS A 38 5.07 -6.93 -0.87
N GLY A 39 6.38 -7.13 -1.02
CA GLY A 39 7.02 -8.43 -0.96
C GLY A 39 7.46 -8.99 -2.32
N MET A 40 8.25 -10.06 -2.23
CA MET A 40 8.79 -10.78 -3.38
C MET A 40 7.79 -11.82 -3.89
N ARG A 41 7.71 -11.98 -5.22
CA ARG A 41 6.88 -13.02 -5.86
C ARG A 41 5.43 -13.01 -5.38
N CYS A 42 4.81 -11.85 -5.37
CA CYS A 42 3.44 -11.68 -4.92
C CYS A 42 2.47 -11.59 -6.11
N THR A 43 1.23 -11.99 -5.87
CA THR A 43 0.10 -11.67 -6.77
C THR A 43 -0.44 -10.29 -6.40
N ASN A 44 -1.20 -9.65 -7.29
CA ASN A 44 -1.90 -8.39 -6.96
C ASN A 44 -2.74 -8.55 -5.68
N TYR A 45 -3.51 -9.64 -5.56
CA TYR A 45 -4.31 -9.90 -4.37
C TYR A 45 -3.50 -9.97 -3.07
N LYS A 46 -2.34 -10.65 -3.11
CA LYS A 46 -1.45 -10.70 -1.94
C LYS A 46 -0.86 -9.32 -1.66
N ALA A 47 -0.44 -8.59 -2.69
CA ALA A 47 0.10 -7.24 -2.54
C ALA A 47 -0.91 -6.28 -1.90
N GLU A 48 -2.18 -6.31 -2.31
CA GLU A 48 -3.25 -5.52 -1.68
C GLU A 48 -3.38 -5.82 -0.18
N THR A 49 -3.33 -7.11 0.17
CA THR A 49 -3.46 -7.53 1.57
C THR A 49 -2.26 -7.04 2.39
N GLU A 50 -1.05 -7.10 1.85
CA GLU A 50 0.15 -6.59 2.52
C GLU A 50 0.16 -5.06 2.60
N ALA A 51 -0.34 -4.36 1.59
CA ALA A 51 -0.48 -2.90 1.62
C ALA A 51 -1.41 -2.45 2.77
N ILE A 52 -2.55 -3.12 2.94
CA ILE A 52 -3.48 -2.83 4.04
C ILE A 52 -2.84 -3.09 5.39
N LYS A 53 -2.10 -4.21 5.54
CA LYS A 53 -1.41 -4.55 6.78
C LYS A 53 -0.33 -3.52 7.15
N GLU A 54 0.50 -3.14 6.18
CA GLU A 54 1.56 -2.14 6.36
C GLU A 54 0.97 -0.80 6.84
N VAL A 55 -0.09 -0.33 6.19
CA VAL A 55 -0.74 0.94 6.55
C VAL A 55 -1.44 0.88 7.91
N LEU A 56 -2.04 -0.26 8.26
CA LEU A 56 -2.64 -0.47 9.58
C LEU A 56 -1.62 -0.84 10.67
N ASN A 57 -0.37 -1.11 10.28
CA ASN A 57 0.70 -1.62 11.14
C ASN A 57 0.29 -2.89 11.92
N ILE A 58 -0.26 -3.89 11.21
CA ILE A 58 -0.75 -5.17 11.75
C ILE A 58 -0.13 -6.41 11.08
#